data_AF-A0A642UIX9-F1
#
_entry.id   AF-A0A642UIX9-F1
#
_cell.length_a   1.000
_cell.length_b   1.000
_cell.length_c   1.000
_cell.angle_alpha   90.00
_cell.angle_beta   90.00
_cell.angle_gamma   90.00
#
_symmetry.space_group_name_H-M   'P 1'
#
loop_
_entity.id
_entity.type
_entity.pdbx_description
1 polymer ?
#
loop_
_entity_poly.entity_id
_entity_poly.type
_entity_poly.pdbx_seq_one_letter_code
_entity_poly.pdbx_strand_id
1 'polypeptide(L)'
;MSATPQEVLQQTGLVDWSVFSELIAIMDEDEDGLALSLFQEFVTQFEETSVEIDANLKQGRLDELSKLGHYIKGSAAALGLVKISHQCERIQNYGNKHNFDHARVVQGKVIAPESGDGDGAAGDGTSATSGANSVSDGANSADGADGASGTQGAAGASADGDGDGDDLSDGDYLALVGDATARAKEAFAASRTALSAYFGEEL
;
A
#
# COMPACT_ATOMS: atom_id res chain seq x y z
N MET A 1 25.09 -29.11 3.79
CA MET A 1 25.36 -27.67 3.85
C MET A 1 24.09 -27.03 4.38
N SER A 2 24.16 -26.23 5.43
CA SER A 2 23.04 -25.43 5.93
C SER A 2 22.84 -24.22 5.01
N ALA A 3 21.59 -23.86 4.74
CA ALA A 3 21.27 -22.67 3.95
C ALA A 3 21.81 -21.40 4.63
N THR A 4 22.28 -20.44 3.84
CA THR A 4 22.70 -19.12 4.35
C THR A 4 21.48 -18.31 4.81
N PRO A 5 21.63 -17.31 5.71
CA PRO A 5 20.53 -16.42 6.09
C PRO A 5 19.84 -15.77 4.88
N GLN A 6 20.61 -15.41 3.86
CA GLN A 6 20.11 -14.91 2.58
C GLN A 6 19.22 -15.93 1.87
N GLU A 7 19.68 -17.18 1.69
CA GLU A 7 18.91 -18.23 1.02
C GLU A 7 17.61 -18.53 1.78
N VAL A 8 17.66 -18.53 3.11
CA VAL A 8 16.47 -18.71 3.96
C VAL A 8 15.48 -17.57 3.75
N LEU A 9 15.94 -16.30 3.76
CA LEU A 9 15.08 -15.14 3.57
C LEU A 9 14.41 -15.15 2.20
N GLN A 10 15.17 -15.44 1.13
CA GLN A 10 14.63 -15.54 -0.23
C GLN A 10 13.57 -16.64 -0.35
N GLN A 11 13.78 -17.80 0.28
CA GLN A 11 12.83 -18.92 0.26
C GLN A 11 11.49 -18.59 0.92
N THR A 12 11.41 -17.58 1.78
CA THR A 12 10.14 -17.18 2.41
C THR A 12 9.16 -16.52 1.42
N GLY A 13 9.69 -15.94 0.33
CA GLY A 13 8.94 -15.09 -0.59
C GLY A 13 8.31 -13.86 0.07
N LEU A 14 8.78 -13.45 1.26
CA LEU A 14 8.29 -12.28 1.98
C LEU A 14 8.93 -10.99 1.49
N VAL A 15 10.13 -11.09 0.93
CA VAL A 15 10.98 -9.99 0.51
C VAL A 15 11.35 -10.16 -0.95
N ASP A 16 11.18 -9.11 -1.75
CA ASP A 16 11.73 -9.01 -3.09
C ASP A 16 13.24 -8.85 -2.99
N TRP A 17 13.98 -9.85 -3.45
CA TRP A 17 15.43 -9.84 -3.36
C TRP A 17 16.07 -8.75 -4.21
N SER A 18 15.49 -8.38 -5.34
CA SER A 18 16.05 -7.34 -6.20
C SER A 18 16.09 -6.00 -5.45
N VAL A 19 14.94 -5.57 -4.92
CA VAL A 19 14.79 -4.37 -4.10
C VAL A 19 15.64 -4.46 -2.83
N PHE A 20 15.58 -5.58 -2.12
CA PHE A 20 16.31 -5.76 -0.87
C PHE A 20 17.83 -5.73 -1.07
N SER A 21 18.35 -6.34 -2.13
CA SER A 21 19.79 -6.35 -2.40
C SER A 21 20.35 -4.96 -2.69
N GLU A 22 19.56 -4.07 -3.30
CA GLU A 22 19.94 -2.66 -3.49
C GLU A 22 20.03 -1.93 -2.14
N LEU A 23 19.08 -2.17 -1.23
CA LEU A 23 19.10 -1.59 0.11
C LEU A 23 20.30 -2.07 0.94
N ILE A 24 20.67 -3.35 0.83
CA ILE A 24 21.83 -3.91 1.51
C ILE A 24 23.15 -3.45 0.86
N ALA A 25 23.20 -3.27 -0.47
CA ALA A 25 24.40 -2.80 -1.15
C ALA A 25 24.86 -1.43 -0.65
N ILE A 26 23.92 -0.57 -0.21
CA ILE A 26 24.22 0.71 0.43
C ILE A 26 24.93 0.51 1.79
N MET A 27 24.73 -0.63 2.47
CA MET A 27 25.41 -0.93 3.74
C MET A 27 26.88 -1.32 3.57
N ASP A 28 27.29 -1.87 2.42
CA ASP A 28 28.66 -2.40 2.21
C ASP A 28 29.67 -1.28 1.85
N GLU A 29 29.19 -0.05 1.63
CA GLU A 29 29.98 1.12 1.19
C GLU A 29 30.20 2.20 2.29
N ASP A 30 30.31 1.82 3.58
CA ASP A 30 30.61 2.69 4.75
C ASP A 30 29.40 3.28 5.52
N GLU A 31 28.16 2.84 5.25
CA GLU A 31 26.95 3.21 6.04
C GLU A 31 26.34 1.99 6.77
N ASP A 32 27.09 1.51 7.76
CA ASP A 32 26.65 0.44 8.67
C ASP A 32 25.33 0.83 9.37
N GLY A 33 24.21 0.25 8.94
CA GLY A 33 22.92 0.34 9.64
C GLY A 33 21.81 1.14 8.96
N LEU A 34 22.02 1.72 7.77
CA LEU A 34 20.94 2.44 7.08
C LEU A 34 19.76 1.53 6.78
N ALA A 35 19.98 0.37 6.14
CA ALA A 35 18.88 -0.54 5.80
C ALA A 35 18.14 -1.04 7.06
N LEU A 36 18.88 -1.39 8.12
CA LEU A 36 18.30 -1.78 9.40
C LEU A 36 17.39 -0.68 9.97
N SER A 37 17.86 0.57 9.97
CA SER A 37 17.08 1.71 10.46
C SER A 37 15.79 1.94 9.64
N LEU A 38 15.83 1.70 8.33
CA LEU A 38 14.64 1.77 7.47
C LEU A 38 13.61 0.69 7.83
N PHE A 39 14.07 -0.53 8.14
CA PHE A 39 13.17 -1.59 8.60
C PHE A 39 12.60 -1.31 9.99
N GLN A 40 13.39 -0.77 10.92
CA GLN A 40 12.91 -0.36 12.25
C GLN A 40 11.87 0.77 12.18
N GLU A 41 12.11 1.77 11.32
CA GLU A 41 11.15 2.84 11.06
C GLU A 41 9.85 2.26 10.48
N PHE A 42 9.95 1.34 9.51
CA PHE A 42 8.77 0.69 8.96
C PHE A 42 8.02 -0.16 9.98
N VAL A 43 8.72 -0.86 10.89
CA VAL A 43 8.08 -1.60 11.99
C VAL A 43 7.21 -0.66 12.83
N THR A 44 7.78 0.46 13.26
CA THR A 44 7.07 1.47 14.04
C THR A 44 5.87 2.02 13.27
N GLN A 45 6.09 2.44 12.02
CA GLN A 45 5.05 2.97 11.15
C GLN A 45 3.90 1.97 10.93
N PHE A 46 4.22 0.68 10.71
CA PHE A 46 3.22 -0.36 10.49
C PHE A 46 2.40 -0.63 11.74
N GLU A 47 3.04 -0.69 12.92
CA GLU A 47 2.36 -0.92 14.20
C GLU A 47 1.39 0.22 14.53
N GLU A 48 1.85 1.47 14.41
CA GLU A 48 1.01 2.66 14.65
C GLU A 48 -0.17 2.71 13.67
N THR A 49 0.11 2.56 12.38
CA THR A 49 -0.95 2.66 11.36
C THR A 49 -1.93 1.49 11.46
N SER A 50 -1.47 0.30 11.88
CA SER A 50 -2.36 -0.85 12.13
C SER A 50 -3.38 -0.58 13.23
N VAL A 51 -3.00 0.16 14.28
CA VAL A 51 -3.92 0.59 15.34
C VAL A 51 -4.96 1.57 14.78
N GLU A 52 -4.55 2.49 13.92
CA GLU A 52 -5.47 3.40 13.25
C GLU A 52 -6.44 2.67 12.32
N ILE A 53 -5.96 1.69 11.54
CA ILE A 53 -6.79 0.85 10.68
C ILE A 53 -7.86 0.13 11.53
N ASP A 54 -7.48 -0.49 12.65
CA ASP A 54 -8.43 -1.16 13.54
C ASP A 54 -9.49 -0.20 14.12
N ALA A 55 -9.10 1.04 14.42
CA ALA A 55 -10.03 2.06 14.90
C ALA A 55 -11.00 2.52 13.80
N ASN A 56 -10.50 2.70 12.57
CA ASN A 56 -11.30 3.09 11.41
C ASN A 56 -12.25 1.98 10.96
N LEU A 57 -11.84 0.71 11.05
CA LEU A 57 -12.69 -0.47 10.81
C LEU A 57 -13.91 -0.48 11.72
N LYS A 58 -13.71 -0.24 13.03
CA LYS A 58 -14.82 -0.18 14.02
C LYS A 58 -15.79 0.97 13.75
N GLN A 59 -15.30 2.05 13.16
CA GLN A 59 -16.10 3.24 12.84
C GLN A 59 -16.69 3.20 11.42
N GLY A 60 -16.35 2.18 10.61
CA GLY A 60 -16.82 2.08 9.23
C GLY A 60 -16.27 3.15 8.28
N ARG A 61 -15.10 3.73 8.57
CA ARG A 61 -14.54 4.86 7.78
C ARG A 61 -13.73 4.35 6.59
N LEU A 62 -14.43 3.91 5.53
CA LEU A 62 -13.83 3.35 4.31
C LEU A 62 -12.84 4.29 3.62
N ASP A 63 -13.16 5.59 3.52
CA ASP A 63 -12.24 6.58 2.91
C ASP A 63 -10.92 6.71 3.68
N GLU A 64 -10.96 6.65 5.01
CA GLU A 64 -9.76 6.71 5.84
C GLU A 64 -8.96 5.41 5.76
N LEU A 65 -9.63 4.25 5.71
CA LEU A 65 -8.99 2.96 5.48
C LEU A 65 -8.23 2.96 4.14
N SER A 66 -8.81 3.55 3.10
CA SER A 66 -8.17 3.68 1.80
C SER A 66 -6.85 4.47 1.87
N LYS A 67 -6.87 5.63 2.54
CA LYS A 67 -5.69 6.48 2.74
C LYS A 67 -4.59 5.78 3.54
N LEU A 68 -4.95 5.10 4.62
CA LEU A 68 -3.99 4.36 5.46
C LEU A 68 -3.38 3.19 4.69
N GLY A 69 -4.19 2.47 3.91
CA GLY A 69 -3.70 1.41 3.01
C GLY A 69 -2.70 1.94 2.00
N HIS A 70 -3.00 3.06 1.34
CA HIS A 70 -2.09 3.71 0.40
C HIS A 70 -0.75 4.13 1.05
N TYR A 71 -0.82 4.70 2.25
CA TYR A 71 0.36 5.16 2.99
C TYR A 71 1.34 4.01 3.30
N ILE A 72 0.85 2.94 3.95
CA ILE A 72 1.72 1.79 4.28
C ILE A 72 2.18 1.06 3.03
N LYS A 73 1.34 0.96 1.98
CA LYS A 73 1.67 0.30 0.71
C LYS A 73 2.97 0.85 0.13
N GLY A 74 3.11 2.18 0.11
CA GLY A 74 4.30 2.87 -0.41
C GLY A 74 5.56 2.51 0.36
N SER A 75 5.50 2.59 1.70
CA SER A 75 6.63 2.22 2.55
C SER A 75 7.02 0.74 2.42
N ALA A 76 6.04 -0.17 2.39
CA ALA A 76 6.29 -1.60 2.24
C ALA A 76 6.92 -1.93 0.87
N ALA A 77 6.45 -1.28 -0.21
CA ALA A 77 6.99 -1.48 -1.55
C ALA A 77 8.45 -1.01 -1.67
N ALA A 78 8.78 0.15 -1.09
CA ALA A 78 10.14 0.69 -1.07
C ALA A 78 11.13 -0.24 -0.35
N LEU A 79 10.66 -1.06 0.58
CA LEU A 79 11.47 -2.04 1.32
C LEU A 79 11.42 -3.45 0.73
N GLY A 80 10.74 -3.65 -0.40
CA GLY A 80 10.57 -4.97 -1.01
C GLY A 80 9.67 -5.92 -0.23
N LEU A 81 8.83 -5.44 0.69
CA LEU A 81 7.95 -6.27 1.52
C LEU A 81 6.66 -6.65 0.77
N VAL A 82 6.81 -7.51 -0.25
CA VAL A 82 5.79 -7.80 -1.27
C VAL A 82 4.45 -8.20 -0.68
N LYS A 83 4.44 -9.15 0.26
CA LYS A 83 3.17 -9.65 0.82
C LYS A 83 2.43 -8.57 1.60
N ILE A 84 3.15 -7.74 2.35
CA ILE A 84 2.55 -6.64 3.11
C ILE A 84 2.00 -5.59 2.14
N SER A 85 2.80 -5.19 1.15
CA SER A 85 2.40 -4.23 0.12
C SER A 85 1.12 -4.66 -0.62
N HIS A 86 1.02 -5.94 -1.00
CA HIS A 86 -0.16 -6.50 -1.64
C HIS A 86 -1.41 -6.45 -0.74
N GLN A 87 -1.29 -6.73 0.55
CA GLN A 87 -2.44 -6.60 1.45
C GLN A 87 -2.82 -5.13 1.67
N CYS A 88 -1.85 -4.21 1.72
CA CYS A 88 -2.12 -2.77 1.81
C CYS A 88 -2.83 -2.23 0.56
N GLU A 89 -2.52 -2.76 -0.63
CA GLU A 89 -3.25 -2.49 -1.87
C GLU A 89 -4.70 -2.97 -1.80
N ARG A 90 -4.94 -4.13 -1.19
CA ARG A 90 -6.31 -4.61 -0.93
C ARG A 90 -7.07 -3.68 0.00
N ILE A 91 -6.45 -3.26 1.11
CA ILE A 91 -7.03 -2.28 2.04
C ILE A 91 -7.38 -0.98 1.30
N GLN A 92 -6.47 -0.47 0.47
CA GLN A 92 -6.68 0.73 -0.34
C GLN A 92 -7.90 0.59 -1.26
N ASN A 93 -7.92 -0.45 -2.10
CA ASN A 93 -8.97 -0.64 -3.10
C ASN A 93 -10.33 -0.94 -2.46
N TYR A 94 -10.38 -1.80 -1.44
CA TYR A 94 -11.63 -2.09 -0.73
C TYR A 94 -12.16 -0.86 0.02
N GLY A 95 -11.28 -0.02 0.57
CA GLY A 95 -11.65 1.28 1.13
C GLY A 95 -12.31 2.20 0.08
N ASN A 96 -11.89 2.12 -1.18
CA ASN A 96 -12.52 2.82 -2.30
C ASN A 96 -13.74 2.09 -2.90
N LYS A 97 -14.24 1.04 -2.24
CA LYS A 97 -15.32 0.18 -2.75
C LYS A 97 -15.00 -0.42 -4.12
N HIS A 98 -13.75 -0.83 -4.30
CA HIS A 98 -13.25 -1.47 -5.51
C HIS A 98 -12.74 -2.88 -5.20
N ASN A 99 -13.53 -3.89 -5.56
CA ASN A 99 -13.17 -5.30 -5.40
C ASN A 99 -12.43 -5.84 -6.64
N PHE A 100 -11.19 -5.41 -6.82
CA PHE A 100 -10.39 -5.71 -8.03
C PHE A 100 -9.93 -7.17 -8.14
N ASP A 101 -9.85 -7.90 -7.02
CA ASP A 101 -9.39 -9.30 -6.98
C ASP A 101 -10.56 -10.30 -6.91
N HIS A 102 -11.79 -9.82 -7.13
CA HIS A 102 -13.02 -10.61 -7.11
C HIS A 102 -13.18 -11.46 -5.84
N ALA A 103 -12.73 -10.95 -4.70
CA ALA A 103 -12.88 -11.63 -3.42
C ALA A 103 -14.37 -11.79 -3.08
N ARG A 104 -14.75 -12.96 -2.56
CA ARG A 104 -16.15 -13.27 -2.25
C ARG A 104 -16.41 -13.09 -0.77
N VAL A 105 -17.57 -12.56 -0.41
CA VAL A 105 -18.02 -12.48 0.98
C VAL A 105 -19.28 -13.32 1.12
N VAL A 106 -19.27 -14.30 2.02
CA VAL A 106 -20.42 -15.16 2.30
C VAL A 106 -20.71 -15.10 3.79
N GLN A 107 -21.88 -14.57 4.14
CA GLN A 107 -22.33 -14.42 5.54
C GLN A 107 -21.31 -13.67 6.43
N GLY A 108 -20.72 -12.60 5.91
CA GLY A 108 -19.70 -11.80 6.62
C GLY A 108 -18.33 -12.46 6.75
N LYS A 109 -18.11 -13.61 6.09
CA LYS A 109 -16.81 -14.27 6.02
C LYS A 109 -16.22 -14.10 4.62
N VAL A 110 -14.99 -13.58 4.57
CA VAL A 110 -14.23 -13.47 3.33
C VAL A 110 -13.78 -14.86 2.90
N ILE A 111 -14.14 -15.23 1.68
CA ILE A 111 -13.62 -16.38 0.97
C ILE A 111 -12.57 -15.80 0.02
N ALA A 112 -11.30 -16.05 0.34
CA ALA A 112 -10.22 -15.70 -0.56
C ALA A 112 -10.51 -16.30 -1.95
N PRO A 113 -10.23 -15.58 -3.05
CA PRO A 113 -10.22 -16.22 -4.35
C PRO A 113 -9.29 -17.44 -4.25
N GLU A 114 -9.74 -18.60 -4.71
CA GLU A 114 -8.88 -19.79 -4.74
C GLU A 114 -7.60 -19.37 -5.46
N SER A 115 -6.47 -19.57 -4.79
CA SER A 115 -5.15 -19.21 -5.27
C SER A 115 -4.94 -19.87 -6.63
N GLY A 116 -5.19 -19.13 -7.70
CA GLY A 116 -4.57 -19.39 -8.98
C GLY A 116 -3.09 -19.09 -8.78
N ASP A 117 -2.28 -20.13 -8.67
CA ASP A 117 -0.84 -20.05 -8.83
C ASP A 117 -0.50 -19.20 -10.06
N GLY A 118 0.20 -18.07 -9.88
CA GLY A 118 0.78 -17.34 -11.01
C GLY A 118 0.95 -15.84 -10.80
N ASP A 119 2.17 -15.44 -10.41
CA ASP A 119 2.94 -14.37 -11.07
C ASP A 119 2.10 -13.34 -11.85
N GLY A 120 1.70 -12.27 -11.17
CA GLY A 120 0.91 -11.16 -11.74
C GLY A 120 1.62 -9.84 -11.49
N ALA A 121 2.43 -9.47 -12.47
CA ALA A 121 3.29 -8.30 -12.53
C ALA A 121 2.68 -6.99 -12.00
N ALA A 122 3.57 -6.17 -11.45
CA ALA A 122 3.36 -4.76 -11.15
C ALA A 122 2.57 -4.05 -12.26
N GLY A 123 1.35 -3.61 -11.93
CA GLY A 123 0.67 -2.58 -12.68
C GLY A 123 1.34 -1.25 -12.37
N ASP A 124 2.21 -0.79 -13.26
CA ASP A 124 2.64 0.61 -13.34
C ASP A 124 1.41 1.51 -13.46
N GLY A 125 1.05 2.12 -12.33
CA GLY A 125 0.03 3.15 -12.21
C GLY A 125 0.68 4.44 -11.75
N THR A 126 1.69 4.92 -12.48
CA THR A 126 2.27 6.25 -12.28
C THR A 126 1.25 7.34 -12.65
N SER A 127 0.39 7.73 -11.70
CA SER A 127 -0.29 9.02 -11.74
C SER A 127 0.57 10.07 -11.02
N ALA A 128 1.70 10.42 -11.64
CA ALA A 128 2.53 11.53 -11.21
C ALA A 128 1.91 12.86 -11.67
N THR A 129 1.22 13.57 -10.78
CA THR A 129 0.92 15.00 -11.00
C THR A 129 2.16 15.82 -10.62
N SER A 130 3.10 15.96 -11.55
CA SER A 130 4.23 16.89 -11.41
C SER A 130 3.79 18.32 -11.72
N GLY A 131 3.38 19.07 -10.71
CA GLY A 131 3.21 20.52 -10.77
C GLY A 131 4.52 21.25 -10.49
N ALA A 132 5.42 21.33 -11.47
CA ALA A 132 6.60 22.19 -11.42
C ALA A 132 6.28 23.52 -12.13
N ASN A 133 6.00 24.57 -11.36
CA ASN A 133 5.80 25.92 -11.86
C ASN A 133 7.16 26.59 -12.10
N SER A 134 7.58 26.71 -13.36
CA SER A 134 8.73 27.52 -13.74
C SER A 134 8.31 28.97 -13.96
N VAL A 135 9.01 29.86 -13.27
CA VAL A 135 8.93 31.32 -13.41
C VAL A 135 9.46 31.74 -14.79
N SER A 136 8.69 32.56 -15.50
CA SER A 136 9.24 33.44 -16.54
C SER A 136 8.49 34.76 -16.56
N ASP A 137 9.22 35.83 -16.26
CA ASP A 137 8.87 37.23 -16.39
C ASP A 137 8.47 37.64 -17.82
N GLY A 138 7.51 38.57 -17.94
CA GLY A 138 7.18 39.23 -19.21
C GLY A 138 5.93 40.10 -19.14
N ALA A 139 6.13 41.39 -18.92
CA ALA A 139 5.10 42.44 -18.83
C ALA A 139 4.33 42.70 -20.15
N ASN A 140 3.03 43.04 -20.09
CA ASN A 140 2.52 44.41 -20.25
C ASN A 140 0.97 44.48 -20.33
N SER A 141 0.42 45.44 -19.57
CA SER A 141 -0.83 46.21 -19.64
C SER A 141 -1.88 45.93 -20.74
N ALA A 142 -3.16 45.83 -20.35
CA ALA A 142 -4.14 46.92 -20.43
C ALA A 142 -5.57 46.50 -19.99
N ASP A 143 -6.17 47.38 -19.18
CA ASP A 143 -7.60 47.79 -19.07
C ASP A 143 -8.78 46.80 -19.22
N GLY A 144 -9.72 46.92 -18.26
CA GLY A 144 -11.16 46.88 -18.58
C GLY A 144 -12.07 45.96 -17.75
N ALA A 145 -12.56 46.49 -16.62
CA ALA A 145 -13.90 46.39 -16.02
C ALA A 145 -14.75 45.09 -15.97
N ASP A 146 -15.26 44.87 -14.75
CA ASP A 146 -16.62 44.40 -14.36
C ASP A 146 -17.11 42.98 -14.65
N GLY A 147 -17.64 42.34 -13.59
CA GLY A 147 -18.63 41.27 -13.71
C GLY A 147 -18.49 40.12 -12.71
N ALA A 148 -19.31 40.16 -11.66
CA ALA A 148 -19.52 39.08 -10.70
C ALA A 148 -20.07 37.79 -11.35
N SER A 149 -19.74 36.62 -10.78
CA SER A 149 -20.67 35.50 -10.48
C SER A 149 -19.92 34.18 -10.27
N GLY A 150 -20.41 33.38 -9.31
CA GLY A 150 -20.54 31.94 -9.54
C GLY A 150 -19.52 31.02 -8.86
N THR A 151 -19.89 30.56 -7.68
CA THR A 151 -19.44 29.31 -7.03
C THR A 151 -19.79 28.05 -7.84
N GLN A 152 -19.15 26.93 -7.48
CA GLN A 152 -19.40 25.52 -7.84
C GLN A 152 -18.56 25.06 -9.05
N GLY A 153 -17.60 24.14 -8.91
CA GLY A 153 -17.71 22.85 -8.22
C GLY A 153 -17.80 21.79 -9.32
N ALA A 154 -16.69 21.57 -10.03
CA ALA A 154 -16.63 20.66 -11.17
C ALA A 154 -16.39 19.22 -10.71
N ALA A 155 -17.28 18.36 -11.19
CA ALA A 155 -17.30 16.92 -11.06
C ALA A 155 -15.98 16.23 -11.45
N GLY A 156 -15.63 15.20 -10.70
CA GLY A 156 -14.74 14.11 -11.11
C GLY A 156 -15.47 12.79 -10.94
N ALA A 157 -16.49 12.56 -11.77
CA ALA A 157 -17.09 11.25 -11.93
C ALA A 157 -16.25 10.47 -12.94
N SER A 158 -15.46 9.52 -12.46
CA SER A 158 -14.85 8.50 -13.33
C SER A 158 -15.74 7.27 -13.24
N ALA A 159 -16.63 7.15 -14.21
CA ALA A 159 -17.39 5.95 -14.47
C ALA A 159 -16.59 5.09 -15.44
N ASP A 160 -15.92 4.07 -14.92
CA ASP A 160 -15.49 2.91 -15.69
C ASP A 160 -16.30 1.72 -15.17
N GLY A 161 -17.35 1.39 -15.91
CA GLY A 161 -18.20 0.24 -15.65
C GLY A 161 -17.85 -0.88 -16.60
N ASP A 162 -17.37 -1.98 -16.03
CA ASP A 162 -17.53 -3.32 -16.60
C ASP A 162 -18.15 -4.19 -15.51
N GLY A 163 -19.42 -4.54 -15.71
CA GLY A 163 -20.23 -5.25 -14.74
C GLY A 163 -20.01 -6.77 -14.79
N ASP A 164 -19.78 -7.36 -13.63
CA ASP A 164 -20.42 -8.59 -13.12
C ASP A 164 -19.92 -8.74 -11.67
N GLY A 165 -20.58 -8.07 -10.73
CA GLY A 165 -20.18 -8.09 -9.33
C GLY A 165 -21.41 -8.02 -8.46
N ASP A 166 -21.64 -9.07 -7.68
CA ASP A 166 -22.55 -9.03 -6.54
C ASP A 166 -22.37 -7.68 -5.84
N ASP A 167 -23.42 -6.85 -5.78
CA ASP A 167 -23.34 -5.46 -5.30
C ASP A 167 -22.94 -5.48 -3.83
N LEU A 168 -21.62 -5.42 -3.56
CA LEU A 168 -21.06 -5.58 -2.23
C LEU A 168 -21.52 -4.42 -1.35
N SER A 169 -22.05 -4.75 -0.19
CA SER A 169 -22.43 -3.73 0.78
C SER A 169 -21.20 -3.11 1.44
N ASP A 170 -21.37 -1.94 2.07
CA ASP A 170 -20.32 -1.33 2.90
C ASP A 170 -19.85 -2.30 4.00
N GLY A 171 -20.74 -3.15 4.52
CA GLY A 171 -20.38 -4.20 5.47
C GLY A 171 -19.48 -5.29 4.88
N ASP A 172 -19.69 -5.63 3.61
CA ASP A 172 -18.85 -6.59 2.89
C ASP A 172 -17.47 -6.00 2.59
N TYR A 173 -17.39 -4.72 2.18
CA TYR A 173 -16.12 -4.02 2.03
C TYR A 173 -15.36 -3.92 3.36
N LEU A 174 -16.05 -3.65 4.48
CA LEU A 174 -15.41 -3.66 5.80
C LEU A 174 -14.90 -5.06 6.19
N ALA A 175 -15.62 -6.13 5.83
CA ALA A 175 -15.15 -7.50 6.03
C ALA A 175 -13.90 -7.79 5.18
N LEU A 176 -13.89 -7.35 3.92
CA LEU A 176 -12.74 -7.47 3.02
C LEU A 176 -11.52 -6.70 3.53
N VAL A 177 -11.69 -5.46 4.00
CA VAL A 177 -10.60 -4.69 4.62
C VAL A 177 -10.12 -5.38 5.91
N GLY A 178 -11.02 -5.90 6.73
CA GLY A 178 -10.67 -6.62 7.95
C GLY A 178 -9.82 -7.87 7.68
N ASP A 179 -10.20 -8.67 6.69
CA ASP A 179 -9.43 -9.84 6.24
C ASP A 179 -8.06 -9.46 5.67
N ALA A 180 -7.99 -8.44 4.80
CA ALA A 180 -6.73 -7.94 4.28
C ALA A 180 -5.82 -7.40 5.40
N THR A 181 -6.38 -6.70 6.39
CA THR A 181 -5.65 -6.21 7.57
C THR A 181 -5.08 -7.36 8.41
N ALA A 182 -5.85 -8.42 8.62
CA ALA A 182 -5.38 -9.61 9.34
C ALA A 182 -4.21 -10.27 8.61
N ARG A 183 -4.33 -10.45 7.29
CA ARG A 183 -3.24 -11.00 6.46
C ARG A 183 -2.01 -10.10 6.42
N ALA A 184 -2.19 -8.78 6.41
CA ALA A 184 -1.09 -7.82 6.49
C ALA A 184 -0.30 -7.99 7.79
N LYS A 185 -1.01 -8.14 8.93
CA LYS A 185 -0.39 -8.37 10.25
C LYS A 185 0.33 -9.71 10.34
N GLU A 186 -0.23 -10.77 9.74
CA GLU A 186 0.44 -12.07 9.64
C GLU A 186 1.72 -12.00 8.80
N ALA A 187 1.64 -11.37 7.63
CA ALA A 187 2.79 -11.13 6.77
C ALA A 187 3.86 -10.27 7.46
N PHE A 188 3.44 -9.24 8.20
CA PHE A 188 4.34 -8.41 8.99
C PHE A 188 5.08 -9.21 10.06
N ALA A 189 4.38 -10.00 10.86
CA ALA A 189 5.01 -10.83 11.89
C ALA A 189 6.02 -11.84 11.30
N ALA A 190 5.67 -12.44 10.15
CA ALA A 190 6.56 -13.35 9.42
C ALA A 190 7.78 -12.62 8.87
N SER A 191 7.59 -11.46 8.24
CA SER A 191 8.68 -10.64 7.69
C SER A 191 9.61 -10.15 8.78
N ARG A 192 9.07 -9.66 9.91
CA ARG A 192 9.87 -9.21 11.06
C ARG A 192 10.73 -10.35 11.61
N THR A 193 10.15 -11.54 11.79
CA THR A 193 10.90 -12.72 12.26
C THR A 193 12.02 -13.11 11.29
N ALA A 194 11.74 -13.11 9.99
CA ALA A 194 12.71 -13.49 8.97
C ALA A 194 13.84 -12.46 8.84
N LEU A 195 13.51 -11.17 8.90
CA LEU A 195 14.48 -10.08 8.83
C LEU A 195 15.33 -10.00 10.10
N SER A 196 14.75 -10.18 11.29
CA SER A 196 15.52 -10.24 12.53
C SER A 196 16.55 -11.37 12.50
N ALA A 197 16.18 -12.54 11.94
CA ALA A 197 17.10 -13.64 11.75
C ALA A 197 18.20 -13.34 10.72
N TYR A 198 17.90 -12.54 9.69
CA TYR A 198 18.86 -12.12 8.67
C TYR A 198 19.88 -11.11 9.22
N PHE A 199 19.42 -10.06 9.91
CA PHE A 199 20.28 -9.03 10.49
C PHE A 199 20.99 -9.49 11.77
N GLY A 200 20.49 -10.53 12.43
CA GLY A 200 21.02 -10.98 13.73
C GLY A 200 20.63 -10.07 14.89
N GLU A 201 19.67 -9.18 14.68
CA GLU A 201 19.15 -8.22 15.66
C GLU A 201 17.62 -8.25 15.68
N GLU A 202 17.01 -7.90 16.81
CA GLU A 202 15.55 -7.85 16.93
C GLU A 202 15.02 -6.54 16.32
N LEU A 203 14.20 -6.70 15.27
CA LEU A 203 13.36 -5.65 14.69
C LEU A 203 12.02 -5.51 15.42
#